data_AF-A0A0S8F9E3-F1
#
_entry.id   AF-A0A0S8F9E3-F1
#
_cell.length_a   1.000
_cell.length_b   1.000
_cell.length_c   1.000
_cell.angle_alpha   90.00
_cell.angle_beta   90.00
_cell.angle_gamma   90.00
#
_symmetry.space_group_name_H-M   'P 1'
#
loop_
_entity.id
_entity.type
_entity.pdbx_description
1 polymer ?
#
loop_
_entity_poly.entity_id
_entity_poly.type
_entity_poly.pdbx_seq_one_letter_code
_entity_poly.pdbx_strand_id
1 'polypeptide(L)'
;MKTVYVFLTAAIMFFSSVAWSSEAFRCGGHIISDGDKKVKVLEHCGQPTEKEGNKWIYDRGQEQFLVVVHFDDDVVSLIEEVPRD
;
A
#
# COMPACT_ATOMS: atom_id res chain seq x y z
N MET A 1 41.20 23.35 -6.25
CA MET A 1 40.65 22.16 -6.97
C MET A 1 40.26 21.03 -6.03
N LYS A 2 41.07 20.64 -5.03
CA LYS A 2 40.71 19.59 -4.06
C LYS A 2 39.54 19.95 -3.13
N THR A 3 39.40 21.21 -2.73
CA THR A 3 38.32 21.70 -1.85
C THR A 3 36.94 21.72 -2.52
N VAL A 4 36.87 21.92 -3.84
CA VAL A 4 35.60 21.84 -4.60
C VAL A 4 35.03 20.41 -4.57
N TYR A 5 35.90 19.39 -4.64
CA TYR A 5 35.48 17.99 -4.56
C TYR A 5 34.92 17.61 -3.19
N VAL A 6 35.43 18.21 -2.10
CA VAL A 6 34.93 17.94 -0.73
C VAL A 6 33.53 18.54 -0.51
N PHE A 7 33.24 19.70 -1.10
CA PHE A 7 31.89 20.27 -1.04
C PHE A 7 30.93 19.57 -2.01
N LEU A 8 31.40 19.04 -3.14
CA LEU A 8 30.58 18.30 -4.09
C LEU A 8 30.13 16.93 -3.55
N THR A 9 30.95 16.26 -2.73
CA THR A 9 30.59 14.94 -2.18
C THR A 9 29.60 15.01 -1.02
N ALA A 10 29.55 16.11 -0.27
CA ALA A 10 28.63 16.27 0.85
C ALA A 10 27.16 16.50 0.43
N ALA A 11 26.92 17.08 -0.75
CA ALA A 11 25.57 17.41 -1.23
C ALA A 11 24.78 16.19 -1.78
N ILE A 12 25.47 15.10 -2.14
CA ILE A 12 24.85 13.93 -2.79
C ILE A 12 24.23 12.97 -1.75
N MET A 13 24.64 13.04 -0.49
CA MET A 13 24.15 12.14 0.58
C MET A 13 22.74 12.46 1.11
N PHE A 14 22.09 13.54 0.66
CA PHE A 14 20.81 14.00 1.22
C PHE A 14 19.56 13.57 0.44
N PHE A 15 19.69 12.76 -0.62
CA PHE A 15 18.63 12.57 -1.63
C PHE A 15 17.95 11.18 -1.66
N SER A 16 18.05 10.33 -0.64
CA SER A 16 17.46 8.98 -0.71
C SER A 16 16.79 8.51 0.58
N SER A 17 15.65 9.11 0.90
CA SER A 17 14.63 8.46 1.73
C SER A 17 13.25 8.72 1.14
N VAL A 18 12.99 8.17 -0.05
CA VAL A 18 11.61 7.91 -0.46
C VAL A 18 11.08 6.80 0.45
N ALA A 19 10.43 7.19 1.54
CA ALA A 19 9.71 6.26 2.40
C ALA A 19 8.43 5.85 1.67
N TRP A 20 8.48 4.78 0.87
CA TRP A 20 7.27 4.14 0.36
C TRP A 20 6.60 3.47 1.56
N SER A 21 5.54 4.11 2.07
CA SER A 21 4.66 3.48 3.05
C SER A 21 3.90 2.38 2.33
N SER A 22 4.42 1.15 2.38
CA SER A 22 3.66 -0.03 1.97
C SER A 22 2.65 -0.31 3.08
N GLU A 23 1.40 0.10 2.88
CA GLU A 23 0.32 -0.31 3.77
C GLU A 23 -0.01 -1.78 3.51
N ALA A 24 -0.26 -2.52 4.58
CA ALA A 24 -0.54 -3.95 4.50
C ALA A 24 -1.68 -4.26 5.47
N PHE A 25 -2.60 -5.12 5.05
CA PHE A 25 -3.72 -5.51 5.90
C PHE A 25 -3.81 -7.03 6.03
N ARG A 26 -4.34 -7.47 7.17
CA ARG A 26 -4.47 -8.89 7.52
C ARG A 26 -5.85 -9.41 7.18
N CYS A 27 -5.88 -10.54 6.47
CA CYS A 27 -7.05 -11.37 6.22
C CYS A 27 -6.84 -12.71 6.90
N GLY A 28 -7.38 -12.86 8.11
CA GLY A 28 -7.14 -14.02 8.97
C GLY A 28 -5.65 -14.19 9.32
N GLY A 29 -5.04 -15.26 8.79
CA GLY A 29 -3.62 -15.59 8.97
C GLY A 29 -2.67 -14.97 7.95
N HIS A 30 -3.20 -14.33 6.90
CA HIS A 30 -2.42 -13.88 5.75
C HIS A 30 -2.29 -12.36 5.72
N ILE A 31 -1.17 -11.87 5.20
CA ILE A 31 -0.92 -10.45 4.96
C ILE A 31 -1.05 -10.19 3.46
N ILE A 32 -1.85 -9.18 3.12
CA ILE A 32 -1.93 -8.60 1.78
C ILE A 32 -1.15 -7.30 1.77
N SER A 33 -0.36 -7.08 0.73
CA SER A 33 0.48 -5.89 0.54
C SER A 33 0.45 -5.42 -0.91
N ASP A 34 0.94 -4.20 -1.15
CA ASP A 34 1.15 -3.69 -2.50
C ASP A 34 1.96 -4.68 -3.36
N GLY A 35 1.57 -4.82 -4.63
CA GLY A 35 2.15 -5.79 -5.55
C GLY A 35 1.50 -7.18 -5.52
N ASP A 36 0.65 -7.48 -4.54
CA ASP A 36 -0.07 -8.75 -4.51
C ASP A 36 -1.10 -8.86 -5.65
N LYS A 37 -1.32 -10.08 -6.14
CA LYS A 37 -2.30 -10.32 -7.21
C LYS A 37 -3.72 -10.35 -6.66
N LYS A 38 -4.70 -9.87 -7.46
CA LYS A 38 -6.15 -9.97 -7.18
C LYS A 38 -6.56 -11.37 -6.73
N VAL A 39 -5.98 -12.41 -7.34
CA VAL A 39 -6.28 -13.80 -6.99
C VAL A 39 -5.87 -14.14 -5.55
N LYS A 40 -4.70 -13.66 -5.08
CA LYS A 40 -4.23 -13.86 -3.70
C LYS A 40 -5.14 -13.14 -2.71
N VAL A 41 -5.54 -11.91 -3.04
CA VAL A 41 -6.48 -11.14 -2.22
C VAL A 41 -7.80 -11.90 -2.09
N LEU A 42 -8.34 -12.39 -3.20
CA LEU A 42 -9.61 -13.12 -3.20
C LEU A 42 -9.52 -14.47 -2.47
N GLU A 43 -8.42 -15.20 -2.63
CA GLU A 43 -8.17 -16.49 -1.98
C GLU A 43 -8.09 -16.35 -0.46
N HIS A 44 -7.45 -15.30 0.05
CA HIS A 44 -7.22 -15.14 1.49
C HIS A 44 -8.25 -14.27 2.19
N CYS A 45 -8.80 -13.24 1.53
CA CYS A 45 -9.77 -12.31 2.11
C CYS A 45 -11.22 -12.65 1.77
N GLY A 46 -11.45 -13.46 0.73
CA GLY A 46 -12.79 -13.69 0.20
C GLY A 46 -13.29 -12.53 -0.66
N GLN A 47 -14.60 -12.49 -0.92
CA GLN A 47 -15.21 -11.39 -1.66
C GLN A 47 -15.21 -10.11 -0.79
N PRO A 48 -14.94 -8.94 -1.39
CA PRO A 48 -15.08 -7.66 -0.69
C PRO A 48 -16.55 -7.35 -0.40
N THR A 49 -16.77 -6.44 0.55
CA THR A 49 -18.09 -5.89 0.85
C THR A 49 -18.65 -5.14 -0.35
N GLU A 50 -17.81 -4.35 -1.01
CA GLU A 50 -18.19 -3.57 -2.20
C GLU A 50 -17.07 -3.54 -3.24
N LYS A 51 -17.46 -3.40 -4.52
CA LYS A 51 -16.54 -3.20 -5.64
C LYS A 51 -16.91 -1.93 -6.38
N GLU A 52 -16.01 -0.97 -6.41
CA GLU A 52 -16.17 0.30 -7.10
C GLU A 52 -15.05 0.47 -8.14
N GLY A 53 -15.36 0.19 -9.41
CA GLY A 53 -14.37 0.26 -10.49
C GLY A 53 -13.16 -0.66 -10.24
N ASN A 54 -11.98 -0.06 -10.07
CA ASN A 54 -10.73 -0.76 -9.75
C ASN A 54 -10.44 -0.85 -8.25
N LYS A 55 -11.42 -0.59 -7.38
CA LYS A 55 -11.28 -0.63 -5.92
C LYS A 55 -12.18 -1.68 -5.30
N TRP A 56 -11.66 -2.40 -4.33
CA TRP A 56 -12.43 -3.31 -3.48
C TRP A 56 -12.43 -2.80 -2.06
N ILE A 57 -13.61 -2.78 -1.44
CA ILE A 57 -13.81 -2.24 -0.09
C ILE A 57 -14.14 -3.41 0.84
N TYR A 58 -13.34 -3.56 1.89
CA TYR A 58 -13.56 -4.55 2.94
C TYR A 58 -13.98 -3.85 4.23
N ASP A 59 -15.20 -4.15 4.67
CA ASP A 59 -15.67 -3.79 6.00
C ASP A 59 -15.25 -4.89 7.00
N ARG A 60 -14.35 -4.55 7.93
CA ARG A 60 -13.84 -5.48 8.96
C ARG A 60 -14.62 -5.44 10.29
N GLY A 61 -15.82 -4.84 10.33
CA GLY A 61 -16.61 -4.74 11.55
C GLY A 61 -16.15 -3.61 12.48
N GLN A 62 -16.32 -3.74 13.81
CA GLN A 62 -16.38 -2.65 14.83
C GLN A 62 -15.22 -1.62 14.89
N GLU A 63 -14.14 -1.81 14.14
CA GLU A 63 -13.08 -0.82 13.93
C GLU A 63 -13.61 0.33 13.06
N GLN A 64 -13.39 1.60 13.42
CA GLN A 64 -14.02 2.77 12.77
C GLN A 64 -13.63 3.01 11.29
N PHE A 65 -13.02 2.03 10.61
CA PHE A 65 -12.36 2.19 9.32
C PHE A 65 -12.74 1.07 8.34
N LEU A 66 -12.86 1.42 7.05
CA LEU A 66 -12.91 0.52 5.92
C LEU A 66 -11.52 0.33 5.34
N VAL A 67 -11.21 -0.87 4.87
CA VAL A 67 -9.99 -1.09 4.07
C VAL A 67 -10.35 -0.97 2.60
N VAL A 68 -9.75 -0.01 1.91
CA VAL A 68 -9.91 0.19 0.47
C VAL A 68 -8.65 -0.33 -0.22
N VAL A 69 -8.84 -1.33 -1.09
CA VAL A 69 -7.78 -1.94 -1.89
C VAL A 69 -7.92 -1.47 -3.32
N HIS A 70 -6.96 -0.68 -3.79
CA HIS A 70 -6.89 -0.23 -5.18
C HIS A 70 -6.11 -1.24 -6.00
N PHE A 71 -6.54 -1.41 -7.25
CA PHE A 71 -5.87 -2.27 -8.20
C PHE A 71 -5.42 -1.50 -9.44
N ASP A 72 -4.22 -1.82 -9.92
CA ASP A 72 -3.81 -1.56 -11.29
C ASP A 72 -3.81 -2.90 -12.04
N ASP A 73 -4.69 -3.02 -13.03
CA ASP A 73 -5.04 -4.28 -13.69
C ASP A 73 -5.35 -5.42 -12.70
N ASP A 74 -4.42 -6.37 -12.51
CA ASP A 74 -4.55 -7.53 -11.62
C ASP A 74 -3.69 -7.45 -10.36
N VAL A 75 -3.06 -6.31 -10.09
CA VAL A 75 -2.11 -6.09 -8.99
C VAL A 75 -2.64 -5.05 -7.99
N VAL A 76 -2.47 -5.28 -6.69
CA VAL A 76 -2.73 -4.30 -5.63
C VAL A 76 -1.77 -3.13 -5.83
N SER A 77 -2.31 -1.94 -6.06
CA SER A 77 -1.53 -0.73 -6.29
C SER A 77 -1.44 0.16 -5.04
N LEU A 78 -2.45 0.11 -4.18
CA LEU A 78 -2.49 0.86 -2.92
C LEU A 78 -3.50 0.19 -1.97
N ILE A 79 -3.19 0.20 -0.69
CA ILE A 79 -4.10 -0.13 0.40
C ILE A 79 -4.23 1.12 1.25
N GLU A 80 -5.45 1.48 1.65
CA GLU A 80 -5.70 2.59 2.58
C GLU A 80 -6.81 2.23 3.59
N GLU A 81 -6.68 2.72 4.83
CA GLU A 81 -7.74 2.66 5.84
C GLU A 81 -8.48 4.00 5.90
N VAL A 82 -9.78 4.00 5.58
CA VAL A 82 -10.61 5.22 5.55
C VAL A 82 -11.68 5.17 6.64
N PRO A 83 -12.01 6.28 7.33
CA PRO A 83 -13.11 6.30 8.29
C PRO A 83 -14.44 5.85 7.67
N ARG A 84 -15.29 5.18 8.45
CA ARG A 84 -16.71 5.01 8.11
C ARG A 84 -17.43 6.33 8.40
N ASP A 85 -17.85 7.03 7.36
CA ASP A 85 -18.65 8.26 7.42
C ASP A 85 -19.94 8.12 8.25
#